data_AF-A0AAV3QLZ9-F1
#
_entry.id   AF-A0AAV3QLZ9-F1
#
_cell.length_a   1.000
_cell.length_b   1.000
_cell.length_c   1.000
_cell.angle_alpha   90.00
_cell.angle_beta   90.00
_cell.angle_gamma   90.00
#
_symmetry.space_group_name_H-M   'P 1'
#
loop_
_entity.id
_entity.type
_entity.pdbx_description
1 polymer ?
#
loop_
_entity_poly.entity_id
_entity_poly.type
_entity_poly.pdbx_seq_one_letter_code
_entity_poly.pdbx_strand_id
1 'polypeptide(L)'
;MEEEVKITVDELKEVNLGINDEPRPTYISAPLTPEEETNASPNGKRKHKKPLKQAQQRFRPKLVPSIEAEVNKLIEVGFIWEVQYPTWLANIVSVRKKNRQIRECVDFRDLNHACPKVDFPLPILELMIDSTTATRI
;
A
#
# COMPACT_ATOMS: atom_id res chain seq x y z
N MET A 1 -12.76 -31.40 36.76
CA MET A 1 -12.80 -29.93 36.78
C MET A 1 -12.72 -29.52 35.33
N GLU A 2 -13.87 -29.34 34.70
CA GLU A 2 -13.96 -28.81 33.34
C GLU A 2 -13.82 -27.29 33.47
N GLU A 3 -12.75 -26.71 32.96
CA GLU A 3 -12.68 -25.26 32.80
C GLU A 3 -13.56 -24.90 31.60
N GLU A 4 -14.73 -24.33 31.89
CA GLU A 4 -15.56 -23.68 30.89
C GLU A 4 -14.75 -22.55 30.25
N VAL A 5 -14.32 -22.76 29.00
CA VAL A 5 -13.77 -21.70 28.15
C VAL A 5 -14.91 -20.72 27.88
N LYS A 6 -14.95 -19.61 28.64
CA LYS A 6 -15.84 -18.49 28.36
C LYS A 6 -15.46 -17.88 27.01
N ILE A 7 -16.26 -18.18 25.99
CA ILE A 7 -16.23 -17.51 24.71
C ILE A 7 -16.79 -16.10 24.94
N THR A 8 -15.91 -15.12 25.15
CA THR A 8 -16.30 -13.72 25.17
C THR A 8 -16.53 -13.27 23.73
N VAL A 9 -17.79 -13.11 23.35
CA VAL A 9 -18.16 -12.52 22.06
C VAL A 9 -18.00 -11.01 22.21
N ASP A 10 -16.97 -10.44 21.60
CA ASP A 10 -16.75 -8.99 21.62
C ASP A 10 -17.91 -8.25 20.91
N GLU A 11 -18.38 -7.16 21.51
CA GLU A 11 -19.48 -6.35 20.99
C GLU A 11 -19.04 -5.67 19.67
N LEU A 12 -19.82 -5.81 18.59
CA LEU A 12 -19.48 -5.25 17.27
C LEU A 12 -20.06 -3.85 17.09
N LYS A 13 -19.26 -2.93 16.56
CA LYS A 13 -19.65 -1.57 16.20
C LYS A 13 -19.64 -1.37 14.68
N GLU A 14 -20.70 -0.77 14.16
CA GLU A 14 -20.80 -0.40 12.73
C GLU A 14 -19.97 0.86 12.43
N VAL A 15 -19.13 0.78 11.41
CA VAL A 15 -18.29 1.88 10.91
C VAL A 15 -18.41 1.97 9.39
N ASN A 16 -18.59 3.19 8.88
CA ASN A 16 -18.64 3.44 7.44
C ASN A 16 -17.23 3.74 6.91
N LEU A 17 -16.71 2.87 6.04
CA LEU A 17 -15.41 3.03 5.36
C LEU A 17 -15.53 3.67 3.97
N GLY A 18 -16.75 4.00 3.53
CA GLY A 18 -17.04 4.64 2.27
C GLY A 18 -16.91 6.16 2.30
N ILE A 19 -17.08 6.77 1.13
CA ILE A 19 -17.26 8.23 0.99
C ILE A 19 -18.75 8.53 1.22
N ASN A 20 -19.11 9.73 1.67
CA ASN A 20 -20.51 10.09 2.00
C ASN A 20 -21.53 9.72 0.89
N ASP A 21 -21.11 9.77 -0.38
CA ASP A 21 -21.96 9.47 -1.53
C ASP A 21 -22.04 7.96 -1.87
N GLU A 22 -21.11 7.15 -1.36
CA GLU A 22 -21.10 5.68 -1.50
C GLU A 22 -20.71 5.03 -0.16
N PRO A 23 -21.65 4.91 0.80
CA PRO A 23 -21.37 4.36 2.12
C PRO A 23 -21.05 2.86 2.03
N ARG A 24 -20.05 2.43 2.80
CA ARG A 24 -19.65 1.03 2.93
C ARG A 24 -19.64 0.65 4.42
N PRO A 25 -20.77 0.18 4.96
CA PRO A 25 -20.85 -0.20 6.37
C PRO A 25 -20.09 -1.52 6.62
N THR A 26 -19.23 -1.49 7.62
CA THR A 26 -18.41 -2.63 8.07
C THR A 26 -18.50 -2.74 9.59
N TYR A 27 -18.53 -3.96 10.12
CA TYR A 27 -18.59 -4.23 11.55
C TYR A 27 -17.20 -4.56 12.09
N ILE A 28 -16.78 -3.83 13.12
CA ILE A 28 -15.48 -4.01 13.78
C ILE A 28 -15.75 -4.29 15.26
N SER A 29 -14.96 -5.14 15.90
CA SER A 29 -15.01 -5.34 17.36
C SER A 29 -14.82 -4.01 18.08
N ALA A 30 -15.60 -3.80 19.15
CA ALA A 30 -15.51 -2.59 19.97
C ALA A 30 -14.05 -2.42 20.42
N PRO A 31 -13.46 -1.22 20.27
CA PRO A 31 -12.08 -1.01 20.65
C PRO A 31 -11.91 -1.23 22.15
N LEU A 32 -10.83 -1.92 22.51
CA LEU A 32 -10.31 -1.95 23.87
C LEU A 32 -9.96 -0.54 24.33
N THR A 33 -9.81 -0.36 25.64
CA THR A 33 -9.75 0.90 26.39
C THR A 33 -8.93 2.03 25.73
N PRO A 34 -9.16 3.31 26.10
CA PRO A 34 -8.44 4.47 25.52
C PRO A 34 -6.90 4.35 25.58
N GLU A 35 -6.38 3.52 26.48
CA GLU A 35 -4.95 3.23 26.64
C GLU A 35 -4.42 2.34 25.51
N GLU A 36 -5.25 1.49 24.90
CA GLU A 36 -4.88 0.66 23.75
C GLU A 36 -5.07 1.39 22.42
N GLU A 37 -6.03 2.33 22.31
CA GLU A 37 -6.16 3.18 21.11
C GLU A 37 -4.93 4.07 20.86
N THR A 38 -4.24 4.49 21.92
CA THR A 38 -2.99 5.27 21.78
C THR A 38 -1.82 4.43 21.30
N ASN A 39 -1.83 3.13 21.59
CA ASN A 39 -0.80 2.16 21.18
C ASN A 39 -1.11 1.50 19.84
N ALA A 40 -2.39 1.42 19.45
CA ALA A 40 -2.86 0.81 18.21
C ALA A 40 -2.97 1.78 17.02
N SER A 41 -2.78 3.09 17.22
CA SER A 41 -2.71 4.04 16.12
C SER A 41 -1.27 4.18 15.61
N PRO A 42 -0.90 3.62 14.44
CA PRO A 42 0.39 3.89 13.82
C PRO A 42 0.43 5.32 13.23
N ASN A 43 -0.68 6.06 13.33
CA ASN A 43 -0.90 7.35 12.71
C ASN A 43 -0.70 8.48 13.72
N GLY A 44 0.56 8.76 14.03
CA GLY A 44 0.97 10.15 14.17
C GLY A 44 0.56 10.87 12.88
N LYS A 45 -0.46 11.74 12.94
CA LYS A 45 -1.03 12.49 11.81
C LYS A 45 0.10 13.06 10.95
N ARG A 46 0.42 12.40 9.82
CA ARG A 46 1.45 12.90 8.90
C ARG A 46 0.92 14.22 8.35
N LYS A 47 1.57 15.34 8.69
CA LYS A 47 1.24 16.66 8.13
C LYS A 47 1.19 16.52 6.61
N HIS A 48 0.13 17.02 5.96
CA HIS A 48 -0.01 16.98 4.51
C HIS A 48 1.25 17.57 3.85
N LYS A 49 2.07 16.71 3.25
CA LYS A 49 3.25 17.11 2.47
C LYS A 49 2.85 17.24 1.02
N LYS A 50 3.28 18.32 0.36
CA LYS A 50 3.09 18.47 -1.09
C LYS A 50 4.03 17.50 -1.81
N PRO A 51 3.58 16.84 -2.89
CA PRO A 51 4.44 15.96 -3.66
C PRO A 51 5.55 16.78 -4.33
N LEU A 52 6.76 16.21 -4.37
CA LEU A 52 7.97 16.88 -4.86
C LEU A 52 8.20 16.61 -6.35
N LYS A 53 8.66 17.62 -7.08
CA LYS A 53 9.25 17.45 -8.41
C LYS A 53 10.75 17.22 -8.27
N GLN A 54 11.18 15.97 -8.28
CA GLN A 54 12.60 15.65 -8.19
C GLN A 54 13.35 16.15 -9.43
N ALA A 55 14.59 16.59 -9.24
CA ALA A 55 15.48 16.92 -10.33
C ALA A 55 15.85 15.63 -11.10
N GLN A 56 15.87 15.73 -12.43
CA GLN A 56 16.22 14.60 -13.29
C GLN A 56 17.63 14.10 -12.96
N GLN A 57 17.73 12.81 -12.67
CA GLN A 57 19.00 12.17 -12.38
C GLN A 57 19.82 11.92 -13.66
N ARG A 58 21.14 12.06 -13.55
CA ARG A 58 22.07 11.59 -14.57
C ARG A 58 22.23 10.08 -14.49
N PHE A 59 21.93 9.39 -15.58
CA PHE A 59 22.14 7.95 -15.70
C PHE A 59 23.55 7.65 -16.22
N ARG A 60 24.07 6.48 -15.83
CA ARG A 60 25.29 5.97 -16.44
C ARG A 60 24.99 5.60 -17.89
N PRO A 61 25.85 5.93 -18.87
CA PRO A 61 25.57 5.65 -20.28
C PRO A 61 25.25 4.18 -20.58
N LYS A 62 25.83 3.25 -19.83
CA LYS A 62 25.57 1.80 -19.96
C LYS A 62 24.14 1.38 -19.57
N LEU A 63 23.44 2.19 -18.77
CA LEU A 63 22.10 1.89 -18.28
C LEU A 63 21.00 2.53 -19.14
N VAL A 64 21.31 3.63 -19.84
CA VAL A 64 20.35 4.37 -20.67
C VAL A 64 19.60 3.48 -21.67
N PRO A 65 20.26 2.58 -22.43
CA PRO A 65 19.55 1.71 -23.37
C PRO A 65 18.58 0.74 -22.69
N SER A 66 18.91 0.29 -21.49
CA SER A 66 18.05 -0.60 -20.69
C SER A 66 16.80 0.13 -20.21
N ILE A 67 16.96 1.38 -19.77
CA ILE A 67 15.87 2.24 -19.32
C ILE A 67 14.92 2.54 -20.48
N GLU A 68 15.47 2.98 -21.63
CA GLU A 68 14.67 3.28 -22.83
C GLU A 68 13.89 2.07 -23.33
N ALA A 69 14.51 0.88 -23.35
CA ALA A 69 13.83 -0.35 -23.76
C ALA A 69 12.65 -0.70 -22.85
N GLU A 70 12.82 -0.60 -21.54
CA GLU A 70 11.73 -0.89 -20.59
C GLU A 70 10.62 0.16 -20.64
N VAL A 71 10.97 1.45 -20.77
CA VAL A 71 9.98 2.54 -20.92
C VAL A 71 9.17 2.37 -22.19
N ASN A 72 9.80 2.10 -23.33
CA ASN A 72 9.11 1.89 -24.60
C ASN A 72 8.17 0.68 -24.54
N LYS A 73 8.62 -0.41 -23.93
CA LYS A 73 7.77 -1.60 -23.71
C LYS A 73 6.55 -1.28 -22.85
N LEU A 74 6.70 -0.49 -21.79
CA LEU A 74 5.58 -0.09 -20.93
C LEU A 74 4.60 0.84 -21.66
N ILE A 75 5.10 1.70 -22.55
CA ILE A 75 4.26 2.54 -23.43
C ILE A 75 3.49 1.68 -24.42
N GLU A 76 4.14 0.72 -25.07
CA GLU A 76 3.53 -0.18 -26.06
C GLU A 76 2.40 -1.02 -25.46
N VAL A 77 2.58 -1.50 -24.23
CA VAL A 77 1.55 -2.24 -23.49
C VAL A 77 0.45 -1.31 -22.92
N GLY A 78 0.67 0.01 -22.94
CA GLY A 78 -0.27 1.01 -22.42
C GLY A 78 -0.28 1.13 -20.89
N PHE A 79 0.77 0.66 -20.21
CA PHE A 79 0.89 0.77 -18.76
C PHE A 79 1.27 2.18 -18.31
N ILE A 80 2.02 2.91 -19.15
CA ILE A 80 2.41 4.30 -18.93
C ILE A 80 2.17 5.13 -20.19
N TRP A 81 2.04 6.45 -20.02
CA TRP A 81 1.92 7.41 -21.11
C TRP A 81 2.65 8.71 -20.75
N GLU A 82 2.89 9.55 -21.75
CA GLU A 82 3.54 10.85 -21.55
C GLU A 82 2.59 11.86 -20.88
N VAL A 83 3.08 12.57 -19.87
CA VAL A 83 2.33 13.62 -19.16
C VAL A 83 3.02 14.97 -19.35
N GLN A 84 2.27 15.94 -19.86
CA GLN A 84 2.75 17.31 -20.01
C GLN A 84 2.62 18.08 -18.68
N TYR A 85 3.67 18.85 -18.35
CA TYR A 85 3.73 19.73 -17.18
C TYR A 85 3.42 19.07 -15.82
N PRO A 86 4.15 18.02 -15.42
CA PRO A 86 3.89 17.35 -14.16
C PRO A 86 4.25 18.24 -12.96
N THR A 87 3.36 18.26 -11.95
CA THR A 87 3.53 18.99 -10.68
C THR A 87 4.45 18.26 -9.71
N TRP A 88 4.68 16.96 -9.92
CA TRP A 88 5.58 16.10 -9.16
C TRP A 88 6.31 15.14 -10.10
N LEU A 89 7.47 14.63 -9.70
CA LEU A 89 8.28 13.73 -10.52
C LEU A 89 9.11 12.84 -9.60
N ALA A 90 9.12 11.55 -9.89
CA ALA A 90 9.92 10.55 -9.18
C ALA A 90 10.99 9.98 -10.11
N ASN A 91 12.21 9.82 -9.59
CA ASN A 91 13.35 9.34 -10.35
C ASN A 91 13.29 7.82 -10.59
N ILE A 92 13.83 7.40 -11.73
CA ILE A 92 14.06 5.99 -12.05
C ILE A 92 15.35 5.52 -11.40
N VAL A 93 15.33 4.31 -10.83
CA VAL A 93 16.45 3.67 -10.15
C VAL A 93 16.63 2.26 -10.70
N SER A 94 17.78 2.00 -11.30
CA SER A 94 18.15 0.68 -11.80
C SER A 94 18.67 -0.20 -10.66
N VAL A 95 18.02 -1.33 -10.40
CA VAL A 95 18.37 -2.27 -9.33
C VAL A 95 18.76 -3.63 -9.92
N ARG A 96 19.89 -4.18 -9.47
CA ARG A 96 20.33 -5.51 -9.90
C ARG A 96 19.67 -6.61 -9.06
N LYS A 97 18.99 -7.55 -9.72
CA LYS A 97 18.44 -8.77 -9.10
C LYS A 97 19.53 -9.79 -8.76
N LYS A 98 19.18 -10.75 -7.90
CA LYS A 98 19.99 -11.96 -7.62
C LYS A 98 20.34 -12.74 -8.89
N ASN A 99 19.43 -12.80 -9.87
CA ASN A 99 19.64 -13.44 -11.17
C ASN A 99 20.47 -12.60 -12.16
N ARG A 100 21.14 -11.53 -11.68
CA ARG A 100 21.96 -10.58 -12.44
C ARG A 100 21.22 -9.69 -13.44
N GLN A 101 19.91 -9.85 -13.62
CA GLN A 101 19.11 -8.94 -14.45
C GLN A 101 18.94 -7.59 -13.76
N ILE A 102 18.80 -6.52 -14.54
CA ILE A 102 18.48 -5.18 -14.05
C ILE A 102 16.95 -5.03 -14.04
N ARG A 103 16.41 -4.35 -13.03
CA ARG A 103 15.02 -3.87 -12.99
C ARG A 103 15.06 -2.37 -12.89
N GLU A 104 14.27 -1.71 -13.72
CA GLU A 104 14.00 -0.28 -13.55
C GLU A 104 12.88 -0.12 -12.54
N CYS A 105 13.16 0.63 -11.47
CA CYS A 105 12.21 0.94 -10.39
C CYS A 105 11.97 2.44 -10.38
N VAL A 106 10.83 2.88 -9.85
CA VAL A 106 10.57 4.31 -9.61
C VAL A 106 10.63 4.58 -8.11
N ASP A 107 11.36 5.61 -7.72
CA ASP A 107 11.53 5.99 -6.32
C ASP A 107 10.37 6.87 -5.83
N PHE A 108 9.30 6.21 -5.38
CA PHE A 108 8.10 6.89 -4.87
C PHE A 108 8.22 7.36 -3.42
N ARG A 109 9.40 7.42 -2.79
CA ARG A 109 9.52 7.80 -1.37
C ARG A 109 8.84 9.13 -1.06
N ASP A 110 9.15 10.18 -1.81
CA ASP A 110 8.57 11.52 -1.61
C ASP A 110 7.05 11.53 -1.85
N LEU A 111 6.60 10.78 -2.86
CA LEU A 111 5.17 10.65 -3.18
C LEU A 111 4.41 9.89 -2.08
N ASN A 112 4.99 8.79 -1.57
CA ASN A 112 4.43 7.98 -0.49
C ASN A 112 4.35 8.75 0.84
N HIS A 113 5.23 9.73 1.04
CA HIS A 113 5.16 10.64 2.19
C HIS A 113 4.09 11.74 2.02
N ALA A 114 3.76 12.10 0.78
CA ALA A 114 2.69 13.05 0.46
C ALA A 114 1.30 12.40 0.47
N CYS A 115 1.23 11.11 0.14
CA CYS A 115 -0.02 10.35 0.10
C CYS A 115 -0.50 9.96 1.52
N PRO A 116 -1.77 10.19 1.89
CA PRO A 116 -2.34 9.65 3.11
C PRO A 116 -2.32 8.11 3.05
N LYS A 117 -1.89 7.47 4.15
CA LYS A 117 -1.94 6.02 4.26
C LYS A 117 -3.38 5.62 4.54
N VAL A 118 -4.00 4.94 3.59
CA VAL A 118 -5.30 4.28 3.77
C VAL A 118 -5.03 2.82 4.05
N ASP A 119 -5.23 2.41 5.30
CA ASP A 119 -5.05 1.01 5.71
C ASP A 119 -6.33 0.23 5.40
N PHE A 120 -6.22 -0.76 4.52
CA PHE A 120 -7.30 -1.72 4.29
C PHE A 120 -7.14 -2.87 5.29
N PRO A 121 -8.17 -3.21 6.08
CA PRO A 121 -8.08 -4.31 7.02
C PRO A 121 -7.94 -5.62 6.25
N LEU A 122 -6.75 -6.22 6.30
CA LEU A 122 -6.57 -7.59 5.82
C LEU A 122 -7.12 -8.54 6.89
N PRO A 123 -7.87 -9.60 6.50
CA PRO A 123 -8.37 -10.57 7.46
C PRO A 123 -7.20 -11.22 8.20
N ILE A 124 -7.45 -11.59 9.45
CA ILE A 124 -6.49 -12.31 10.27
C ILE A 124 -6.10 -13.60 9.54
N LEU A 125 -4.81 -13.96 9.62
CA LEU A 125 -4.24 -15.10 8.93
C LEU A 125 -5.07 -16.39 9.11
N GLU A 126 -5.59 -16.64 10.31
CA GLU A 126 -6.42 -17.80 10.62
C GLU A 126 -7.69 -17.85 9.75
N LEU A 127 -8.39 -16.72 9.57
CA LEU A 127 -9.56 -16.66 8.68
C LEU A 127 -9.20 -16.90 7.21
N MET A 128 -8.01 -16.49 6.76
CA MET A 128 -7.53 -16.82 5.41
C MET A 128 -7.21 -18.32 5.25
N ILE A 129 -6.69 -18.96 6.30
CA ILE A 129 -6.36 -20.39 6.30
C ILE A 129 -7.65 -21.23 6.29
N ASP A 130 -8.63 -20.90 7.12
CA ASP A 130 -9.90 -21.61 7.21
C ASP A 130 -10.69 -21.53 5.89
N SER A 131 -10.71 -20.36 5.25
CA SER A 131 -11.35 -20.19 3.93
C SER A 131 -10.67 -20.98 2.81
N THR A 132 -9.35 -21.19 2.88
CA THR A 132 -8.59 -21.95 1.86
C THR A 132 -8.71 -23.47 2.09
N THR A 133 -8.80 -23.91 3.35
CA THR A 133 -8.88 -25.33 3.74
C THR A 133 -10.29 -25.92 3.65
N ALA A 134 -11.33 -25.09 3.70
CA ALA A 134 -12.73 -25.51 3.54
C ALA A 134 -13.12 -25.89 2.09
N THR A 135 -12.34 -25.48 1.09
CA THR A 135 -12.44 -26.02 -0.28
C THR A 135 -11.70 -27.36 -0.38
N ARG A 136 -12.39 -28.44 0.00
CA ARG A 136 -11.91 -29.81 -0.22
C ARG A 136 -12.53 -30.36 -1.50
N ILE A 137 -11.65 -30.70 -2.46
CA ILE A 137 -11.93 -31.52 -3.66
C ILE A 137 -12.25 -32.96 -3.22
#